data_AF-A0AAE6WRL7-F1
#
_entry.id   AF-A0AAE6WRL7-F1
#
_cell.length_a   1.000
_cell.length_b   1.000
_cell.length_c   1.000
_cell.angle_alpha   90.00
_cell.angle_beta   90.00
_cell.angle_gamma   90.00
#
_symmetry.space_group_name_H-M   'P 1'
#
loop_
_entity.id
_entity.type
_entity.pdbx_description
1 polymer ?
#
loop_
_entity_poly.entity_id
_entity_poly.type
_entity_poly.pdbx_seq_one_letter_code
_entity_poly.pdbx_strand_id
1 'polypeptide(L)'
;MKISGKVGCVLIGFLVVYLWIIHLPYPPLPIASMPVEQAMAMVKEHPEQLVNIGKEEGYVYYMMEGTQKEAAERVKQQMAQKGYQFVEKQGAGYFFERNGQKQVITSNMWTGNYVILKTTNPL
;
A
#
# COMPACT_ATOMS: atom_id res chain seq x y z
N MET A 1 23.18 28.38 28.64
CA MET A 1 23.78 28.08 27.32
C MET A 1 23.24 29.11 26.32
N LYS A 2 23.99 30.17 26.00
CA LYS A 2 23.53 31.22 25.06
C LYS A 2 23.72 30.70 23.64
N ILE A 3 22.63 30.32 22.98
CA ILE A 3 22.64 29.93 21.57
C ILE A 3 23.03 31.19 20.78
N SER A 4 24.23 31.18 20.19
CA SER A 4 24.70 32.27 19.35
C SER A 4 23.77 32.43 18.14
N GLY A 5 23.41 33.66 17.75
CA GLY A 5 22.36 33.93 16.75
C GLY A 5 22.54 33.18 15.41
N LYS A 6 23.79 32.86 15.05
CA LYS A 6 24.13 32.04 13.86
C LYS A 6 23.66 30.58 13.98
N VAL A 7 23.78 29.98 15.17
CA VAL A 7 23.32 28.61 15.46
C VAL A 7 21.79 28.54 15.46
N GLY A 8 21.13 29.59 15.96
CA GLY A 8 19.68 29.73 15.88
C GLY A 8 19.15 29.72 14.45
N CYS A 9 19.76 30.48 13.54
CA CYS A 9 19.35 30.52 12.12
C CYS A 9 19.51 29.17 11.42
N VAL A 10 20.57 28.41 11.72
CA VAL A 10 20.77 27.08 11.13
C VAL A 10 19.68 26.11 11.59
N LEU A 11 19.34 26.09 12.89
CA LEU A 11 18.27 25.25 13.41
C LEU A 11 16.90 25.60 12.84
N ILE A 12 16.60 26.90 12.65
CA ILE A 12 15.38 27.35 11.99
C ILE A 12 15.35 26.90 10.53
N GLY A 13 16.48 26.97 9.82
CA GLY A 13 16.57 26.46 8.45
C GLY A 13 16.26 24.97 8.35
N PHE A 14 16.83 24.15 9.23
CA PHE A 14 16.50 22.72 9.30
C PHE A 14 15.04 22.46 9.66
N LEU A 15 14.46 23.25 10.57
CA LEU A 15 13.04 23.13 10.92
C LEU A 15 12.14 23.44 9.73
N VAL A 16 12.41 24.50 8.97
CA VAL A 16 11.64 24.87 7.78
C VAL A 16 11.72 23.78 6.71
N VAL A 17 12.92 23.25 6.45
CA VAL A 17 13.10 22.13 5.50
C VAL A 17 12.37 20.88 5.97
N TYR A 18 12.44 20.56 7.26
CA TYR A 18 11.72 19.41 7.83
C TYR A 18 10.20 19.56 7.70
N LEU A 19 9.67 20.74 8.05
CA LEU A 19 8.24 21.06 7.89
C LEU A 19 7.79 21.00 6.43
N TRP A 20 8.68 21.32 5.49
CA TRP A 20 8.40 21.22 4.06
C TRP A 20 8.33 19.75 3.59
N ILE A 21 9.23 18.88 4.08
CA ILE A 21 9.24 17.45 3.75
C ILE A 21 7.97 16.74 4.23
N ILE A 22 7.50 17.03 5.45
CA ILE A 22 6.28 16.39 5.99
C ILE A 22 5.00 16.80 5.24
N HIS A 23 5.01 17.94 4.53
CA HIS A 23 3.88 18.44 3.75
C HIS A 23 3.95 18.04 2.28
N LEU A 24 4.91 17.19 1.89
CA LEU A 24 4.93 16.66 0.53
C LEU A 24 3.65 15.83 0.29
N PRO A 25 2.89 16.14 -0.77
CA PRO A 25 1.69 15.40 -1.08
C PRO A 25 2.04 13.95 -1.40
N TYR A 26 1.15 13.03 -1.03
CA TYR A 26 1.26 11.66 -1.46
C TYR A 26 1.18 11.58 -3.00
N PRO A 27 1.85 10.61 -3.64
CA PRO A 27 1.67 10.37 -5.05
C PRO A 27 0.19 10.03 -5.33
N PRO A 28 -0.30 10.20 -6.56
CA PRO A 28 -1.65 9.77 -6.90
C PRO A 28 -1.80 8.25 -6.73
N LEU A 29 -2.99 7.79 -6.33
CA LEU A 29 -3.32 6.38 -6.35
C LEU A 29 -3.40 5.87 -7.80
N PRO A 30 -3.13 4.57 -8.04
CA PRO A 30 -3.34 3.94 -9.34
C PRO A 30 -4.83 3.72 -9.65
N ILE A 31 -5.72 4.44 -8.95
CA ILE A 31 -7.17 4.43 -9.15
C ILE A 31 -7.73 5.86 -9.03
N ALA A 32 -8.70 6.19 -9.89
CA ALA A 32 -9.43 7.46 -9.86
C ALA A 32 -10.70 7.40 -8.98
N SER A 33 -11.14 6.19 -8.62
CA SER A 33 -12.39 5.98 -7.88
C SER A 33 -12.38 6.45 -6.43
N MET A 34 -11.21 6.65 -5.82
CA MET A 34 -11.08 7.05 -4.42
C MET A 34 -9.96 8.09 -4.22
N PRO A 35 -10.19 9.17 -3.44
CA PRO A 35 -9.14 10.10 -3.05
C PRO A 35 -8.07 9.45 -2.18
N VAL A 36 -6.83 9.91 -2.31
CA VAL A 36 -5.67 9.38 -1.56
C VAL A 36 -5.91 9.47 -0.05
N GLU A 37 -6.42 10.60 0.42
CA GLU A 37 -6.66 10.91 1.83
C GLU A 37 -7.65 9.91 2.45
N GLN A 38 -8.68 9.53 1.70
CA GLN A 38 -9.68 8.58 2.15
C GLN A 38 -9.12 7.16 2.23
N ALA A 39 -8.39 6.71 1.21
CA ALA A 39 -7.72 5.41 1.23
C ALA A 39 -6.75 5.31 2.42
N MET A 40 -5.96 6.36 2.66
CA MET A 40 -5.02 6.42 3.76
C MET A 40 -5.70 6.42 5.13
N ALA A 41 -6.85 7.09 5.27
CA ALA A 41 -7.62 7.04 6.51
C ALA A 41 -8.06 5.60 6.82
N MET A 42 -8.60 4.89 5.82
CA MET A 42 -9.05 3.51 6.00
C MET A 42 -7.90 2.54 6.32
N VAL A 43 -6.75 2.71 5.67
CA VAL A 43 -5.56 1.87 5.94
C VAL A 43 -5.00 2.14 7.33
N LYS A 44 -4.99 3.40 7.80
CA LYS A 44 -4.50 3.76 9.14
C LYS A 44 -5.39 3.23 10.27
N GLU A 45 -6.70 3.06 10.03
CA GLU A 45 -7.60 2.43 11.00
C GLU A 45 -7.28 0.93 11.19
N HIS A 46 -6.79 0.28 10.13
CA HIS A 46 -6.50 -1.16 10.11
C HIS A 46 -5.18 -1.47 9.38
N PRO A 47 -4.02 -1.08 9.92
CA PRO A 47 -2.75 -1.11 9.19
C PRO A 47 -2.33 -2.52 8.78
N GLU A 48 -2.66 -3.53 9.59
CA GLU A 48 -2.38 -4.92 9.26
C GLU A 48 -3.34 -5.52 8.22
N GLN A 49 -4.48 -4.90 7.93
CA GLN A 49 -5.53 -5.47 7.07
C GLN A 49 -5.43 -5.02 5.61
N LEU A 50 -5.88 -5.90 4.71
CA LEU A 50 -6.05 -5.56 3.31
C LEU A 50 -7.38 -4.83 3.14
N VAL A 51 -7.29 -3.51 3.05
CA VAL A 51 -8.43 -2.60 2.91
C VAL A 51 -8.79 -2.46 1.44
N ASN A 52 -10.06 -2.62 1.09
CA ASN A 52 -10.53 -2.38 -0.27
C ASN A 52 -10.58 -0.87 -0.56
N ILE A 53 -9.80 -0.41 -1.53
CA ILE A 53 -9.70 1.01 -1.90
C ILE A 53 -10.49 1.37 -3.16
N GLY A 54 -11.12 0.39 -3.82
CA GLY A 54 -12.00 0.65 -4.96
C GLY A 54 -11.95 -0.40 -6.08
N LYS A 55 -12.70 -0.13 -7.13
CA LYS A 55 -12.76 -0.94 -8.35
C LYS A 55 -12.61 -0.05 -9.58
N GLU A 56 -11.78 -0.48 -10.52
CA GLU A 56 -11.51 0.26 -11.75
C GLU A 56 -11.13 -0.70 -12.87
N GLU A 57 -11.69 -0.48 -14.07
CA GLU A 57 -11.45 -1.28 -15.26
C GLU A 57 -11.65 -2.80 -15.06
N GLY A 58 -12.62 -3.20 -14.22
CA GLY A 58 -12.89 -4.61 -13.92
C GLY A 58 -11.92 -5.25 -12.92
N TYR A 59 -11.03 -4.48 -12.31
CA TYR A 59 -10.16 -4.92 -11.24
C TYR A 59 -10.62 -4.37 -9.89
N VAL A 60 -10.31 -5.10 -8.83
CA VAL A 60 -10.48 -4.69 -7.43
C VAL A 60 -9.10 -4.40 -6.85
N TYR A 61 -9.01 -3.28 -6.14
CA TYR A 61 -7.77 -2.80 -5.54
C TYR A 61 -7.85 -2.87 -4.02
N TYR A 62 -6.77 -3.36 -3.42
CA TYR A 62 -6.60 -3.39 -1.97
C TYR A 62 -5.32 -2.68 -1.58
N MET A 63 -5.29 -2.10 -0.38
CA MET A 63 -4.10 -1.47 0.19
C MET A 63 -3.87 -1.96 1.61
N MET A 64 -2.59 -2.06 1.98
CA MET A 64 -2.17 -2.24 3.37
C MET A 64 -0.86 -1.51 3.64
N GLU A 65 -0.62 -1.23 4.92
CA GLU A 65 0.68 -0.78 5.39
C GLU A 65 1.61 -1.98 5.58
N GLY A 66 2.89 -1.80 5.19
CA GLY A 66 3.93 -2.79 5.35
C GLY A 66 4.72 -3.09 4.07
N THR A 67 5.38 -4.22 4.08
CA THR A 67 6.28 -4.69 3.03
C THR A 67 5.56 -5.58 2.02
N GLN A 68 6.10 -5.72 0.81
CA GLN A 68 5.59 -6.70 -0.16
C GLN A 68 5.55 -8.13 0.39
N LYS A 69 6.46 -8.48 1.30
CA LYS A 69 6.51 -9.80 1.93
C LYS A 69 5.32 -10.02 2.85
N GLU A 70 5.02 -9.06 3.71
CA GLU A 70 3.86 -9.13 4.62
C GLU A 70 2.55 -9.18 3.83
N ALA A 71 2.44 -8.35 2.79
CA ALA A 71 1.29 -8.38 1.88
C ALA A 71 1.14 -9.73 1.18
N ALA A 72 2.24 -10.32 0.71
CA ALA A 72 2.22 -11.64 0.07
C ALA A 72 1.72 -12.73 1.02
N GLU A 73 2.20 -12.75 2.26
CA GLU A 73 1.75 -13.73 3.25
C GLU A 73 0.28 -13.52 3.61
N ARG A 74 -0.17 -12.27 3.75
CA ARG A 74 -1.59 -11.98 4.01
C ARG A 74 -2.50 -12.43 2.88
N VAL A 75 -2.10 -12.18 1.62
CA VAL A 75 -2.83 -12.64 0.44
C VAL A 75 -2.92 -14.16 0.41
N LYS A 76 -1.81 -14.87 0.61
CA LYS A 76 -1.81 -16.34 0.63
C LYS A 76 -2.76 -16.87 1.70
N GLN A 77 -2.79 -16.27 2.88
CA GLN A 77 -3.70 -16.64 3.95
C GLN A 77 -5.18 -16.43 3.55
N GLN A 78 -5.54 -15.26 3.03
CA GLN A 78 -6.93 -14.99 2.59
C GLN A 78 -7.37 -15.92 1.46
N MET A 79 -6.49 -16.14 0.48
CA MET A 79 -6.77 -17.04 -0.64
C MET A 79 -6.92 -18.50 -0.18
N ALA A 80 -6.08 -18.95 0.76
CA ALA A 80 -6.19 -20.29 1.35
C ALA A 80 -7.53 -20.47 2.10
N GLN A 81 -7.99 -19.46 2.85
CA GLN A 81 -9.31 -19.48 3.51
C GLN A 81 -10.47 -19.62 2.51
N LYS A 82 -10.28 -19.16 1.27
CA LYS A 82 -11.25 -19.31 0.16
C LYS A 82 -11.11 -20.61 -0.64
N GLY A 83 -10.19 -21.48 -0.24
CA GLY A 83 -9.90 -22.76 -0.88
C GLY A 83 -9.01 -22.65 -2.12
N TYR A 84 -8.36 -21.51 -2.35
CA TYR A 84 -7.36 -21.38 -3.40
C TYR A 84 -6.00 -21.88 -2.94
N GLN A 85 -5.31 -22.60 -3.82
CA GLN A 85 -3.94 -23.04 -3.62
C GLN A 85 -2.98 -22.07 -4.33
N PHE A 86 -1.91 -21.69 -3.64
CA PHE A 86 -0.83 -20.93 -4.26
C PHE A 86 -0.05 -21.84 -5.22
N VAL A 87 0.08 -21.41 -6.47
CA VAL A 87 0.77 -22.16 -7.52
C VAL A 87 2.20 -21.66 -7.66
N GLU A 88 2.35 -20.37 -7.99
CA GLU A 88 3.66 -19.77 -8.25
C GLU A 88 3.62 -18.24 -8.16
N LYS A 89 4.80 -17.62 -8.15
CA LYS A 89 4.99 -16.17 -8.26
C LYS A 89 5.84 -15.87 -9.49
N GLN A 90 5.37 -14.97 -10.33
CA GLN A 90 6.13 -14.43 -11.47
C GLN A 90 6.16 -12.90 -11.40
N GLY A 91 7.34 -12.33 -11.18
CA GLY A 91 7.50 -10.89 -10.96
C GLY A 91 6.67 -10.41 -9.77
N ALA A 92 5.78 -9.44 -10.01
CA ALA A 92 4.81 -8.93 -9.03
C ALA A 92 3.52 -9.76 -8.92
N GLY A 93 3.31 -10.73 -9.81
CA GLY A 93 2.10 -11.55 -9.89
C GLY A 93 2.16 -12.82 -9.06
N TYR A 94 1.11 -13.07 -8.29
CA TYR A 94 0.87 -14.29 -7.52
C TYR A 94 -0.26 -15.08 -8.16
N PHE A 95 -0.01 -16.33 -8.49
CA PHE A 95 -0.94 -17.21 -9.18
C PHE A 95 -1.56 -18.19 -8.19
N PHE A 96 -2.88 -18.25 -8.20
CA PHE A 96 -3.69 -19.09 -7.34
C PHE A 96 -4.64 -19.93 -8.17
N GLU A 97 -4.94 -21.16 -7.72
CA GLU A 97 -5.87 -22.05 -8.41
C GLU A 97 -6.87 -22.69 -7.45
N ARG A 98 -8.11 -22.82 -7.89
CA ARG A 98 -9.17 -23.55 -7.19
C ARG A 98 -10.08 -24.22 -8.20
N ASN A 99 -10.17 -25.55 -8.17
CA ASN A 99 -11.06 -26.34 -9.05
C ASN A 99 -10.88 -25.98 -10.55
N GLY A 100 -9.64 -25.80 -11.01
CA GLY A 100 -9.33 -25.39 -12.39
C GLY A 100 -9.52 -23.90 -12.69
N GLN A 101 -10.02 -23.09 -11.75
CA GLN A 101 -10.11 -21.64 -11.89
C GLN A 101 -8.83 -20.97 -11.42
N LYS A 102 -8.19 -20.20 -12.30
CA LYS A 102 -6.97 -19.44 -11.99
C LYS A 102 -7.32 -18.00 -11.59
N GLN A 103 -6.64 -17.52 -10.56
CA GLN A 103 -6.71 -16.14 -10.09
C GLN A 103 -5.31 -15.57 -9.98
N VAL A 104 -5.13 -14.36 -10.52
CA VAL A 104 -3.87 -13.61 -10.43
C VAL A 104 -4.07 -12.41 -9.52
N ILE A 105 -3.11 -12.21 -8.61
CA ILE A 105 -3.04 -11.06 -7.72
C ILE A 105 -1.69 -10.39 -7.93
N THR A 106 -1.68 -9.13 -8.36
CA THR A 106 -0.46 -8.36 -8.56
C THR A 106 -0.21 -7.48 -7.35
N SER A 107 1.01 -7.52 -6.80
CA SER A 107 1.44 -6.73 -5.64
C SER A 107 2.49 -5.71 -6.04
N ASN A 108 2.24 -4.42 -5.78
CA ASN A 108 3.16 -3.32 -6.08
C ASN A 108 3.36 -2.43 -4.85
N MET A 109 4.59 -1.95 -4.64
CA MET A 109 4.82 -0.85 -3.68
C MET A 109 4.28 0.44 -4.29
N TRP A 110 3.48 1.19 -3.54
CA TRP A 110 3.00 2.50 -3.97
C TRP A 110 3.85 3.62 -3.38
N THR A 111 4.05 3.58 -2.07
CA THR A 111 5.07 4.37 -1.36
C THR A 111 5.89 3.42 -0.50
N GLY A 112 7.01 3.88 0.08
CA GLY A 112 7.98 3.00 0.76
C GLY A 112 7.42 2.07 1.84
N ASN A 113 6.25 2.39 2.40
CA ASN A 113 5.60 1.62 3.47
C ASN A 113 4.19 1.11 3.10
N TYR A 114 3.75 1.25 1.85
CA TYR A 114 2.38 0.90 1.47
C TYR A 114 2.36 0.04 0.21
N VAL A 115 1.63 -1.06 0.29
CA VAL A 115 1.47 -2.03 -0.81
C VAL A 115 0.07 -1.90 -1.38
N ILE A 116 -0.03 -1.86 -2.70
CA ILE A 116 -1.29 -1.96 -3.43
C ILE A 116 -1.35 -3.33 -4.11
N LEU A 117 -2.48 -4.00 -3.93
CA LEU A 117 -2.82 -5.23 -4.61
C LEU A 117 -3.88 -4.96 -5.67
N LYS A 118 -3.70 -5.58 -6.84
CA LYS A 118 -4.65 -5.57 -7.95
C LYS A 118 -5.10 -6.99 -8.25
N THR A 119 -6.40 -7.22 -8.34
CA THR A 119 -6.93 -8.55 -8.68
C THR A 119 -8.25 -8.47 -9.44
N THR A 120 -8.60 -9.50 -10.19
CA THR A 120 -9.84 -9.56 -10.98
C THR A 120 -11.06 -9.92 -10.14
N ASN A 121 -10.91 -10.76 -9.10
CA ASN A 121 -11.99 -11.09 -8.17
C ASN A 121 -11.67 -10.68 -6.74
N PRO A 122 -12.67 -10.37 -5.89
CA PRO A 122 -12.43 -9.95 -4.51
C PRO A 122 -11.66 -10.96 -3.64
N LEU A 123 -10.77 -10.45 -2.78
CA LEU A 123 -9.98 -11.20 -1.80
C LEU A 123 -10.78 -11.68 -0.60
#